data_AF-A0A226MF85-F1
#
_entry.id   AF-A0A226MF85-F1
#
_cell.length_a   1.000
_cell.length_b   1.000
_cell.length_c   1.000
_cell.angle_alpha   90.00
_cell.angle_beta   90.00
_cell.angle_gamma   90.00
#
_symmetry.space_group_name_H-M   'P 1'
#
loop_
_entity.id
_entity.type
_entity.pdbx_description
1 polymer ?
#
loop_
_entity_poly.entity_id
_entity_poly.type
_entity_poly.pdbx_seq_one_letter_code
_entity_poly.pdbx_strand_id
1 'polypeptide(L)'
;PALLLLRYIWYSPAKFSLPSGLVRLVNKQINWHLVLASNGKLLAVVQDQRVEIRSAKDDFGSTVGTCQVPKDPNPQWRRVAWSHDCTLLAYAESTGTVRVFDLMGSELLVISPDGIFKMNLSPDGSLLAAIHFSGKLTIWSIPSLRQQGEWDQTDQPGYDEVNPDWRLSSEKRKKIKDKESYYPLIDVNWWADNSVILARCSGALTVSSVKTLRNLLGKSCEWFESSPQVTSAHDGGFLSLECEIKLVPKRLRLESRPGDEDEGEDDSDSDDENSAKDRYFSYVKQGLYFVTEMERFAPPRKRPRTITKNFRLVSLRSTTPEELYQRK
;
A
#
# COMPACT_ATOMS: atom_id res chain seq x y z
N PRO A 1 -27.10 16.92 -6.99
CA PRO A 1 -26.66 15.75 -6.19
C PRO A 1 -27.20 14.44 -6.81
N ALA A 2 -26.39 13.79 -7.66
CA ALA A 2 -26.71 12.48 -8.19
C ALA A 2 -26.25 11.42 -7.18
N LEU A 3 -27.20 10.71 -6.56
CA LEU A 3 -26.93 9.54 -5.73
C LEU A 3 -26.64 8.36 -6.66
N LEU A 4 -25.36 8.11 -6.92
CA LEU A 4 -24.91 6.93 -7.65
C LEU A 4 -24.83 5.74 -6.69
N LEU A 5 -25.88 4.92 -6.66
CA LEU A 5 -25.85 3.58 -6.08
C LEU A 5 -25.22 2.62 -7.09
N LEU A 6 -23.89 2.54 -7.14
CA LEU A 6 -23.21 1.48 -7.88
C LEU A 6 -23.03 0.23 -6.99
N ARG A 7 -23.76 -0.83 -7.33
CA ARG A 7 -23.40 -2.20 -6.94
C ARG A 7 -22.26 -2.66 -7.84
N TYR A 8 -21.02 -2.54 -7.36
CA TYR A 8 -19.88 -3.15 -8.04
C TYR A 8 -19.88 -4.67 -7.81
N ILE A 9 -20.14 -5.42 -8.88
CA ILE A 9 -19.58 -6.76 -9.04
C ILE A 9 -18.14 -6.52 -9.51
N TRP A 10 -17.17 -6.93 -8.69
CA TRP A 10 -15.76 -6.83 -9.01
C TRP A 10 -15.46 -7.56 -10.34
N TYR A 11 -15.25 -6.82 -11.41
CA TYR A 11 -14.38 -7.29 -12.48
C TYR A 11 -12.96 -6.92 -12.09
N SER A 12 -12.27 -7.88 -11.45
CA SER A 12 -10.82 -7.85 -11.36
C SER A 12 -10.27 -7.65 -12.78
N PRO A 13 -9.31 -6.73 -13.02
CA PRO A 13 -8.54 -6.79 -14.25
C PRO A 13 -8.02 -8.22 -14.37
N ALA A 14 -8.02 -8.79 -15.57
CA ALA A 14 -7.61 -10.17 -15.81
C ALA A 14 -6.32 -10.41 -15.02
N LYS A 15 -6.42 -11.16 -13.91
CA LYS A 15 -5.25 -11.57 -13.18
C LYS A 15 -4.45 -12.33 -14.23
N PHE A 16 -3.24 -11.91 -14.52
CA PHE A 16 -2.25 -12.80 -15.11
C PHE A 16 -1.99 -13.90 -14.08
N SER A 17 -2.97 -14.77 -13.89
CA SER A 17 -2.84 -15.96 -13.09
C SER A 17 -2.20 -16.98 -14.01
N LEU A 18 -1.04 -17.45 -13.61
CA LEU A 18 -0.38 -18.56 -14.26
C LEU A 18 -1.39 -19.71 -14.51
N PRO A 19 -1.30 -20.41 -15.66
CA PRO A 19 -2.20 -21.52 -15.95
C PRO A 19 -2.27 -22.49 -14.78
N SER A 20 -3.48 -22.87 -14.36
CA SER A 20 -3.68 -23.72 -13.17
C SER A 20 -2.94 -25.07 -13.27
N GLY A 21 -2.79 -25.61 -14.49
CA GLY A 21 -1.98 -26.79 -14.76
C GLY A 21 -0.49 -26.60 -14.47
N LEU A 22 0.07 -25.43 -14.81
CA LEU A 22 1.45 -25.07 -14.49
C LEU A 22 1.64 -24.92 -12.98
N VAL A 23 0.76 -24.15 -12.32
CA VAL A 23 0.80 -23.97 -10.85
C VAL A 23 0.75 -25.32 -10.13
N ARG A 24 -0.13 -26.23 -10.56
CA ARG A 24 -0.25 -27.58 -10.00
C ARG A 24 1.02 -28.42 -10.20
N LEU A 25 1.69 -28.29 -11.35
CA LEU A 25 2.92 -29.03 -11.62
C LEU A 25 4.08 -28.52 -10.77
N VAL A 26 4.26 -27.20 -10.72
CA VAL A 26 5.36 -26.59 -9.95
C VAL A 26 5.15 -26.83 -8.45
N ASN A 27 3.92 -26.76 -7.93
CA ASN A 27 3.63 -27.05 -6.51
C ASN A 27 3.89 -28.50 -6.10
N LYS A 28 4.09 -29.43 -7.04
CA LYS A 28 4.49 -30.82 -6.74
C LYS A 28 6.01 -30.99 -6.62
N GLN A 29 6.80 -29.99 -6.98
CA GLN A 29 8.27 -30.07 -6.91
C GLN A 29 8.75 -29.80 -5.49
N ILE A 30 9.95 -30.32 -5.18
CA ILE A 30 10.63 -30.00 -3.93
C ILE A 30 11.01 -28.52 -3.98
N ASN A 31 10.59 -27.76 -2.96
CA ASN A 31 10.81 -26.31 -2.89
C ASN A 31 12.24 -25.92 -2.47
N TRP A 32 13.11 -26.91 -2.23
CA TRP A 32 14.52 -26.69 -1.91
C TRP A 32 15.33 -26.59 -3.21
N HIS A 33 16.24 -25.62 -3.25
CA HIS A 33 17.13 -25.42 -4.38
C HIS A 33 18.58 -25.64 -3.97
N LEU A 34 19.33 -26.34 -4.83
CA LEU A 34 20.74 -26.65 -4.65
C LEU A 34 21.50 -26.03 -5.82
N VAL A 35 22.45 -25.15 -5.52
CA VAL A 35 23.26 -24.50 -6.57
C VAL A 35 24.73 -24.54 -6.19
N LEU A 36 25.50 -25.26 -6.99
CA LEU A 36 26.95 -25.34 -6.88
C LEU A 36 27.57 -24.07 -7.45
N ALA A 37 28.55 -23.51 -6.74
CA ALA A 37 29.36 -22.42 -7.25
C ALA A 37 30.18 -22.87 -8.47
N SER A 38 30.51 -21.93 -9.36
CA SER A 38 31.27 -22.23 -10.60
C SER A 38 32.63 -22.88 -10.33
N ASN A 39 33.24 -22.58 -9.18
CA ASN A 39 34.50 -23.17 -8.75
C ASN A 39 34.38 -24.59 -8.15
N GLY A 40 33.16 -25.11 -7.97
CA GLY A 40 32.87 -26.42 -7.39
C GLY A 40 33.15 -26.56 -5.88
N LYS A 41 33.57 -25.48 -5.20
CA LYS A 41 33.99 -25.52 -3.79
C LYS A 41 32.91 -25.16 -2.79
N LEU A 42 31.83 -24.54 -3.25
CA LEU A 42 30.73 -24.06 -2.43
C LEU A 42 29.39 -24.56 -2.98
N LEU A 43 28.48 -24.90 -2.09
CA LEU A 43 27.11 -25.30 -2.41
C LEU A 43 26.14 -24.41 -1.62
N ALA A 44 25.22 -23.76 -2.32
CA ALA A 44 24.10 -23.08 -1.70
C ALA A 44 22.92 -24.04 -1.59
N VAL A 45 22.35 -24.17 -0.39
CA VAL A 45 21.17 -24.97 -0.09
C VAL A 45 20.07 -24.05 0.40
N VAL A 46 19.10 -23.77 -0.48
CA VAL A 46 17.95 -22.93 -0.18
C VAL A 46 16.88 -23.79 0.50
N GLN A 47 16.57 -23.46 1.75
CA GLN A 47 15.50 -24.07 2.56
C GLN A 47 14.35 -23.05 2.72
N ASP A 48 13.37 -23.32 3.58
CA ASP A 48 12.15 -22.49 3.65
C ASP A 48 12.39 -21.04 4.11
N GLN A 49 13.27 -20.84 5.10
CA GLN A 49 13.55 -19.52 5.71
C GLN A 49 15.06 -19.26 5.89
N ARG A 50 15.90 -20.06 5.24
CA ARG A 50 17.35 -19.85 5.27
C ARG A 50 18.02 -20.39 4.02
N VAL A 51 19.20 -19.87 3.73
CA VAL A 51 20.11 -20.40 2.72
C VAL A 51 21.40 -20.81 3.43
N GLU A 52 21.74 -22.10 3.37
CA GLU A 52 23.00 -22.60 3.92
C GLU A 52 24.07 -22.60 2.83
N ILE A 53 25.26 -22.10 3.17
CA ILE A 53 26.44 -22.18 2.33
C ILE A 53 27.32 -23.30 2.87
N ARG A 54 27.60 -24.31 2.06
CA ARG A 54 28.36 -25.51 2.45
C ARG A 54 29.66 -25.63 1.69
N SER A 55 30.70 -26.18 2.34
CA SER A 55 32.03 -26.33 1.74
C SER A 55 32.25 -27.72 1.15
N ALA A 56 32.87 -27.80 -0.02
CA ALA A 56 33.31 -29.08 -0.59
C ALA A 56 34.49 -29.73 0.17
N LYS A 57 35.09 -29.04 1.16
CA LYS A 57 36.25 -29.55 1.91
C LYS A 57 35.96 -30.85 2.65
N ASP A 58 34.72 -31.05 3.07
CA ASP A 58 34.24 -32.23 3.80
C ASP A 58 32.98 -32.80 3.13
N ASP A 59 32.99 -32.89 1.79
CA ASP A 59 31.87 -33.39 1.00
C ASP A 59 30.54 -32.68 1.29
N PHE A 60 30.59 -31.36 1.55
CA PHE A 60 29.44 -30.53 1.91
C PHE A 60 28.78 -30.91 3.24
N GLY A 61 29.54 -31.53 4.15
CA GLY A 61 29.13 -31.80 5.53
C GLY A 61 29.07 -30.53 6.38
N SER A 62 30.02 -29.62 6.20
CA SER A 62 30.16 -28.40 7.00
C SER A 62 29.41 -27.23 6.40
N THR A 63 28.75 -26.47 7.27
CA THR A 63 28.14 -25.18 6.92
C THR A 63 29.15 -24.07 7.20
N VAL A 64 29.47 -23.29 6.17
CA VAL A 64 30.39 -22.15 6.20
C VAL A 64 29.66 -20.88 6.63
N GLY A 65 28.43 -20.71 6.16
CA GLY A 65 27.59 -19.55 6.46
C GLY A 65 26.12 -19.91 6.37
N THR A 66 25.29 -19.12 7.06
CA THR A 66 23.82 -19.27 7.02
C THR A 66 23.19 -17.90 6.82
N CYS A 67 22.51 -17.73 5.70
CA CYS A 67 21.74 -16.53 5.39
C CYS A 67 20.32 -16.70 5.89
N GLN A 68 19.80 -15.76 6.68
CA GLN A 68 18.38 -15.73 7.04
C GLN A 68 17.58 -15.09 5.90
N VAL A 69 16.49 -15.71 5.48
CA VAL A 69 15.59 -15.16 4.45
C VAL A 69 14.14 -15.20 4.93
N PRO A 70 13.30 -14.23 4.55
CA PRO A 70 11.90 -14.22 4.95
C PRO A 70 11.14 -15.40 4.37
N LYS A 71 10.00 -15.73 4.99
CA LYS A 71 9.08 -16.74 4.48
C LYS A 71 8.47 -16.26 3.17
N ASP A 72 8.83 -16.94 2.08
CA ASP A 72 8.33 -16.64 0.75
C ASP A 72 6.90 -17.20 0.54
N PRO A 73 5.93 -16.41 0.03
CA PRO A 73 4.59 -16.90 -0.27
C PRO A 73 4.55 -17.98 -1.36
N ASN A 74 5.51 -17.97 -2.29
CA ASN A 74 5.60 -18.93 -3.39
C ASN A 74 7.04 -19.45 -3.53
N PRO A 75 7.51 -20.32 -2.61
CA PRO A 75 8.90 -20.76 -2.52
C PRO A 75 9.41 -21.50 -3.77
N GLN A 76 8.50 -22.00 -4.61
CA GLN A 76 8.79 -22.71 -5.84
C GLN A 76 9.29 -21.82 -6.99
N TRP A 77 9.22 -20.49 -6.84
CA TRP A 77 9.70 -19.51 -7.83
C TRP A 77 11.04 -18.90 -7.47
N ARG A 78 11.61 -19.30 -6.35
CA ARG A 78 12.87 -18.74 -5.85
C ARG A 78 14.01 -19.08 -6.80
N ARG A 79 14.96 -18.16 -6.88
CA ARG A 79 16.21 -18.37 -7.60
C ARG A 79 17.38 -18.05 -6.70
N VAL A 80 18.47 -18.76 -6.92
CA VAL A 80 19.74 -18.50 -6.23
C VAL A 80 20.87 -18.58 -7.26
N ALA A 81 21.82 -17.67 -7.17
CA ALA A 81 22.96 -17.60 -8.07
C ALA A 81 24.21 -17.13 -7.33
N TRP A 82 25.35 -17.70 -7.69
CA TRP A 82 26.66 -17.27 -7.22
C TRP A 82 27.20 -16.16 -8.12
N SER A 83 27.93 -15.21 -7.53
CA SER A 83 28.81 -14.34 -8.31
C SER A 83 29.91 -15.15 -8.98
N HIS A 84 30.46 -14.63 -10.08
CA HIS A 84 31.47 -15.34 -10.86
C HIS A 84 32.75 -15.65 -10.06
N ASP A 85 33.13 -14.74 -9.17
CA ASP A 85 34.25 -14.85 -8.23
C ASP A 85 33.93 -15.70 -6.98
N CYS A 86 32.69 -16.19 -6.85
CA CYS A 86 32.22 -17.02 -5.74
C CYS A 86 32.32 -16.36 -4.35
N THR A 87 32.28 -15.02 -4.28
CA THR A 87 32.33 -14.27 -3.01
C THR A 87 30.94 -13.84 -2.54
N LEU A 88 29.95 -13.80 -3.44
CA LEU A 88 28.60 -13.34 -3.18
C LEU A 88 27.56 -14.41 -3.58
N LEU A 89 26.44 -14.39 -2.86
CA LEU A 89 25.27 -15.20 -3.14
C LEU A 89 24.04 -14.31 -3.31
N ALA A 90 23.43 -14.34 -4.49
CA ALA A 90 22.17 -13.68 -4.75
C ALA A 90 21.01 -14.66 -4.55
N TYR A 91 20.00 -14.26 -3.77
CA TYR A 91 18.76 -14.98 -3.52
C TYR A 91 17.58 -14.11 -3.95
N ALA A 92 16.78 -14.60 -4.89
CA ALA A 92 15.59 -13.94 -5.38
C ALA A 92 14.33 -14.61 -4.82
N GLU A 93 13.47 -13.79 -4.21
CA GLU A 93 12.14 -14.15 -3.71
C GLU A 93 11.11 -14.16 -4.86
N SER A 94 9.99 -14.86 -4.67
CA SER A 94 8.89 -14.88 -5.65
C SER A 94 8.20 -13.53 -5.83
N THR A 95 8.36 -12.63 -4.87
CA THR A 95 7.94 -11.22 -4.91
C THR A 95 8.84 -10.37 -5.81
N GLY A 96 9.97 -10.94 -6.26
CA GLY A 96 10.98 -10.31 -7.08
C GLY A 96 12.06 -9.56 -6.29
N THR A 97 11.95 -9.46 -4.96
CA THR A 97 13.03 -8.95 -4.10
C THR A 97 14.26 -9.84 -4.21
N VAL A 98 15.43 -9.25 -4.43
CA VAL A 98 16.72 -9.94 -4.51
C VAL A 98 17.58 -9.50 -3.34
N ARG A 99 17.99 -10.45 -2.52
CA ARG A 99 18.95 -10.26 -1.42
C ARG A 99 20.31 -10.76 -1.84
N VAL A 100 21.36 -10.02 -1.53
CA VAL A 100 22.75 -10.41 -1.79
C VAL A 100 23.46 -10.60 -0.46
N PHE A 101 24.09 -11.75 -0.30
CA PHE A 101 24.80 -12.15 0.91
C PHE A 101 26.29 -12.34 0.64
N ASP A 102 27.11 -12.14 1.67
CA ASP A 102 28.48 -12.64 1.71
C ASP A 102 28.53 -14.15 2.08
N LEU A 103 29.74 -14.72 2.10
CA LEU A 103 29.96 -16.12 2.46
C LEU A 103 29.70 -16.46 3.93
N MET A 104 29.72 -15.46 4.82
CA MET A 104 29.43 -15.64 6.25
C MET A 104 27.93 -15.61 6.54
N GLY A 105 27.12 -15.21 5.55
CA GLY A 105 25.67 -15.09 5.66
C GLY A 105 25.17 -13.68 5.99
N SER A 106 26.05 -12.68 5.96
CA SER A 106 25.67 -11.28 6.16
C SER A 106 24.93 -10.76 4.93
N GLU A 107 23.79 -10.10 5.15
CA GLU A 107 23.05 -9.41 4.08
C GLU A 107 23.77 -8.11 3.72
N LEU A 108 24.24 -8.02 2.48
CA LEU A 108 24.98 -6.86 1.97
C LEU A 108 24.07 -5.86 1.25
N LEU A 109 23.08 -6.36 0.51
CA LEU A 109 22.21 -5.54 -0.33
C LEU A 109 20.84 -6.20 -0.48
N VAL A 110 19.80 -5.38 -0.49
CA VAL A 110 18.44 -5.77 -0.89
C VAL A 110 18.00 -4.92 -2.07
N ILE A 111 17.72 -5.57 -3.20
CA ILE A 111 17.17 -4.98 -4.41
C ILE A 111 15.69 -5.33 -4.43
N SER A 112 14.81 -4.35 -4.17
CA SER A 112 13.37 -4.57 -4.25
C SER A 112 12.86 -4.05 -5.59
N PRO A 113 12.09 -4.86 -6.35
CA PRO A 113 11.46 -4.37 -7.56
C PRO A 113 10.38 -3.36 -7.16
N ASP A 114 10.45 -2.16 -7.73
CA ASP A 114 9.40 -1.17 -7.55
C ASP A 114 8.34 -1.41 -8.64
N GLY A 115 7.17 -1.87 -8.20
CA GLY A 115 6.08 -2.19 -9.11
C GLY A 115 5.27 -0.94 -9.45
N ILE A 116 4.75 -0.89 -10.68
CA ILE A 116 3.86 0.19 -11.12
C ILE A 116 2.45 -0.09 -10.61
N PHE A 117 1.92 0.83 -9.81
CA PHE A 117 0.55 0.80 -9.30
C PHE A 117 -0.46 1.33 -10.32
N LYS A 118 -0.12 2.41 -11.02
CA LYS A 118 -1.01 3.09 -11.97
C LYS A 118 -0.20 3.71 -13.10
N MET A 119 -0.74 3.70 -14.32
CA MET A 119 -0.15 4.38 -15.46
C MET A 119 -1.21 4.93 -16.42
N ASN A 120 -0.91 6.02 -17.12
CA ASN A 120 -1.79 6.63 -18.13
C ASN A 120 -0.98 7.33 -19.24
N LEU A 121 -1.42 7.16 -20.49
CA LEU A 121 -0.85 7.84 -21.66
C LEU A 121 -1.33 9.29 -21.74
N SER A 122 -0.46 10.18 -22.25
CA SER A 122 -0.84 11.54 -22.59
C SER A 122 -1.88 11.57 -23.71
N PRO A 123 -2.63 12.67 -23.87
CA PRO A 123 -3.68 12.77 -24.88
C PRO A 123 -3.16 12.55 -26.32
N ASP A 124 -1.97 13.07 -26.62
CA ASP A 124 -1.26 12.88 -27.88
C ASP A 124 -0.56 11.50 -28.02
N GLY A 125 -0.55 10.69 -26.96
CA GLY A 125 0.10 9.38 -26.91
C GLY A 125 1.63 9.41 -26.91
N SER A 126 2.26 10.58 -26.76
CA SER A 126 3.72 10.74 -26.81
C SER A 126 4.41 10.47 -25.47
N LEU A 127 3.67 10.50 -24.36
CA LEU A 127 4.19 10.31 -23.00
C LEU A 127 3.35 9.29 -22.21
N LEU A 128 3.98 8.66 -21.23
CA LEU A 128 3.36 7.77 -20.25
C LEU A 128 3.76 8.21 -18.85
N ALA A 129 2.77 8.49 -18.00
CA ALA A 129 2.99 8.72 -16.58
C ALA A 129 2.75 7.43 -15.80
N ALA A 130 3.64 7.10 -14.87
CA ALA A 130 3.54 5.90 -14.04
C ALA A 130 3.86 6.21 -12.56
N ILE A 131 2.96 5.77 -11.68
CA ILE A 131 3.11 5.80 -10.23
C ILE A 131 3.54 4.42 -9.76
N HIS A 132 4.55 4.37 -8.90
CA HIS A 132 5.08 3.14 -8.33
C HIS A 132 4.61 2.89 -6.90
N PHE A 133 4.76 1.67 -6.40
CA PHE A 133 4.40 1.29 -5.03
C PHE A 133 5.22 2.04 -3.97
N SER A 134 6.45 2.44 -4.31
CA SER A 134 7.28 3.31 -3.46
C SER A 134 6.76 4.76 -3.33
N GLY A 135 5.71 5.13 -4.08
CA GLY A 135 5.22 6.51 -4.19
C GLY A 135 5.96 7.35 -5.24
N LYS A 136 6.97 6.77 -5.89
CA LYS A 136 7.72 7.38 -6.98
C LYS A 136 6.86 7.66 -8.21
N LEU A 137 7.14 8.76 -8.90
CA LEU A 137 6.53 9.13 -10.17
C LEU A 137 7.58 9.08 -11.27
N THR A 138 7.26 8.44 -12.38
CA THR A 138 8.10 8.43 -13.59
C THR A 138 7.31 8.85 -14.81
N ILE A 139 7.97 9.58 -15.71
CA ILE A 139 7.44 9.96 -17.02
C ILE A 139 8.32 9.36 -18.10
N TRP A 140 7.70 8.75 -19.11
CA TRP A 140 8.37 8.04 -20.20
C TRP A 140 7.93 8.59 -21.55
N SER A 141 8.85 8.68 -22.49
CA SER A 141 8.54 8.95 -23.90
C SER A 141 8.11 7.67 -24.60
N ILE A 142 7.05 7.75 -25.40
CA ILE A 142 6.47 6.68 -26.21
C ILE A 142 6.69 7.01 -27.70
N PRO A 143 6.97 6.02 -28.57
CA PRO A 143 7.09 4.58 -28.29
C PRO A 143 8.49 4.16 -27.80
N SER A 144 9.44 5.09 -27.68
CA SER A 144 10.85 4.78 -27.38
C SER A 144 11.08 4.17 -26.00
N LEU A 145 10.10 4.26 -25.09
CA LEU A 145 10.20 3.89 -23.67
C LEU A 145 11.44 4.50 -23.01
N ARG A 146 11.77 5.74 -23.38
CA ARG A 146 12.87 6.49 -22.76
C ARG A 146 12.34 7.29 -21.59
N GLN A 147 12.86 7.04 -20.39
CA GLN A 147 12.53 7.83 -19.21
C GLN A 147 12.92 9.30 -19.41
N GLN A 148 11.97 10.20 -19.20
CA GLN A 148 12.13 11.65 -19.31
C GLN A 148 12.29 12.33 -17.94
N GLY A 149 11.67 11.75 -16.91
CA GLY A 149 11.74 12.30 -15.56
C GLY A 149 11.35 11.27 -14.51
N GLU A 150 11.88 11.48 -13.31
CA GLU A 150 11.81 10.58 -12.18
C GLU A 150 11.82 11.41 -10.90
N TRP A 151 10.85 11.17 -10.03
CA TRP A 151 10.72 11.88 -8.76
C TRP A 151 10.34 10.89 -7.67
N ASP A 152 11.25 10.67 -6.72
CA ASP A 152 10.94 9.96 -5.50
C ASP A 152 9.89 10.73 -4.69
N GLN A 153 9.16 10.04 -3.83
CA GLN A 153 8.03 10.66 -3.11
C GLN A 153 8.45 11.96 -2.38
N THR A 154 9.62 11.96 -1.75
CA THR A 154 10.15 13.10 -0.99
C THR A 154 10.59 14.27 -1.86
N ASP A 155 10.87 14.04 -3.13
CA ASP A 155 11.30 15.07 -4.08
C ASP A 155 10.10 15.74 -4.78
N GLN A 156 8.90 15.17 -4.62
CA GLN A 156 7.69 15.71 -5.21
C GLN A 156 7.21 16.94 -4.39
N PRO A 157 6.91 18.09 -5.04
CA PRO A 157 6.43 19.27 -4.33
C PRO A 157 5.16 18.98 -3.53
N GLY A 158 5.17 19.38 -2.25
CA GLY A 158 4.02 19.28 -1.35
C GLY A 158 3.59 17.85 -1.02
N TYR A 159 4.49 16.86 -1.10
CA TYR A 159 4.15 15.45 -0.82
C TYR A 159 3.66 15.21 0.61
N ASP A 160 4.14 16.02 1.55
CA ASP A 160 3.85 15.96 2.99
C ASP A 160 2.80 17.00 3.42
N GLU A 161 2.21 17.74 2.48
CA GLU A 161 1.11 18.66 2.78
C GLU A 161 -0.09 17.90 3.32
N VAL A 162 -0.71 18.47 4.35
CA VAL A 162 -1.89 17.90 5.01
C VAL A 162 -3.02 18.91 4.91
N ASN A 163 -4.22 18.40 4.60
CA ASN A 163 -5.42 19.22 4.50
C ASN A 163 -5.62 20.03 5.80
N PRO A 164 -5.63 21.38 5.72
CA PRO A 164 -5.82 22.24 6.89
C PRO A 164 -7.09 21.92 7.68
N ASP A 165 -8.17 21.51 7.00
CA ASP A 165 -9.47 21.21 7.61
C ASP A 165 -9.42 19.98 8.52
N TRP A 166 -8.44 19.09 8.34
CA TRP A 166 -8.27 17.94 9.21
C TRP A 166 -7.89 18.33 10.63
N ARG A 167 -7.27 19.51 10.81
CA ARG A 167 -6.97 20.04 12.16
C ARG A 167 -8.24 20.36 12.94
N LEU A 168 -9.35 20.65 12.27
CA LEU A 168 -10.62 21.03 12.91
C LEU A 168 -11.44 19.81 13.34
N SER A 169 -11.29 18.66 12.65
CA SER A 169 -12.04 17.44 12.96
C SER A 169 -11.26 16.49 13.88
N SER A 170 -11.81 16.19 15.07
CA SER A 170 -11.26 15.20 16.00
C SER A 170 -11.24 13.77 15.40
N GLU A 171 -12.23 13.42 14.59
CA GLU A 171 -12.30 12.14 13.85
C GLU A 171 -11.22 12.04 12.77
N LYS A 172 -11.01 13.11 11.99
CA LYS A 172 -9.93 13.13 10.98
C LYS A 172 -8.56 13.18 11.64
N ARG A 173 -8.39 13.86 12.79
CA ARG A 173 -7.14 13.83 13.60
C ARG A 173 -6.73 12.42 14.04
N LYS A 174 -7.68 11.57 14.43
CA LYS A 174 -7.39 10.17 14.80
C LYS A 174 -6.87 9.32 13.63
N LYS A 175 -7.21 9.67 12.38
CA LYS A 175 -6.65 9.05 11.17
C LYS A 175 -5.18 9.45 10.95
N ILE A 176 -4.70 10.53 11.58
CA ILE A 176 -3.33 11.06 11.48
C ILE A 176 -2.39 10.40 12.54
N LYS A 177 -2.58 9.12 12.87
CA LYS A 177 -1.57 8.37 13.65
C LYS A 177 -0.48 7.80 12.73
N ASP A 178 -0.77 7.58 11.45
CA ASP A 178 0.18 7.10 10.43
C ASP A 178 0.18 8.06 9.22
N LYS A 179 0.92 9.17 9.33
CA LYS A 179 0.96 10.22 8.30
C LYS A 179 1.56 9.74 6.98
N GLU A 180 2.55 8.86 7.04
CA GLU A 180 3.31 8.44 5.87
C GLU A 180 2.45 7.65 4.88
N SER A 181 1.46 6.91 5.39
CA SER A 181 0.48 6.19 4.57
C SER A 181 -0.38 7.07 3.64
N TYR A 182 -0.47 8.38 3.92
CA TYR A 182 -1.31 9.33 3.17
C TYR A 182 -0.57 10.18 2.13
N TYR A 183 0.76 10.15 2.12
CA TYR A 183 1.57 10.92 1.18
C TYR A 183 1.65 10.36 -0.26
N PRO A 184 1.59 9.03 -0.49
CA PRO A 184 1.71 8.48 -1.83
C PRO A 184 0.67 9.01 -2.82
N LEU A 185 1.06 9.07 -4.08
CA LEU A 185 0.13 9.26 -5.19
C LEU A 185 -0.77 8.03 -5.32
N ILE A 186 -2.07 8.26 -5.50
CA ILE A 186 -3.10 7.22 -5.66
C ILE A 186 -3.71 7.22 -7.06
N ASP A 187 -3.62 8.33 -7.79
CA ASP A 187 -4.08 8.40 -9.16
C ASP A 187 -3.30 9.46 -9.94
N VAL A 188 -3.16 9.23 -11.24
CA VAL A 188 -2.52 10.17 -12.17
C VAL A 188 -3.33 10.22 -13.46
N ASN A 189 -3.57 11.42 -13.97
CA ASN A 189 -4.17 11.63 -15.27
C ASN A 189 -3.53 12.83 -15.96
N TRP A 190 -4.00 13.15 -17.17
CA TRP A 190 -3.43 14.22 -17.97
C TRP A 190 -4.35 15.42 -18.03
N TRP A 191 -3.79 16.60 -17.75
CA TRP A 191 -4.47 17.87 -17.98
C TRP A 191 -4.30 18.34 -19.43
N ALA A 192 -3.10 18.16 -19.98
CA ALA A 192 -2.73 18.46 -21.36
C ALA A 192 -1.42 17.70 -21.68
N ASP A 193 -0.95 17.74 -22.92
CA ASP A 193 0.21 16.94 -23.39
C ASP A 193 1.47 17.09 -22.53
N ASN A 194 1.67 18.24 -21.87
CA ASN A 194 2.85 18.52 -21.03
C ASN A 194 2.52 18.79 -19.55
N SER A 195 1.32 18.42 -19.09
CA SER A 195 0.90 18.63 -17.71
C SER A 195 0.02 17.49 -17.19
N VAL A 196 0.31 17.06 -15.97
CA VAL A 196 -0.30 15.90 -15.32
C VAL A 196 -1.12 16.32 -14.11
N ILE A 197 -2.25 15.67 -13.91
CA ILE A 197 -3.07 15.74 -12.70
C ILE A 197 -2.52 14.68 -11.75
N LEU A 198 -2.10 15.11 -10.56
CA LEU A 198 -1.56 14.24 -9.51
C LEU A 198 -2.53 14.24 -8.34
N ALA A 199 -3.02 13.06 -7.93
CA ALA A 199 -3.91 12.90 -6.80
C ALA A 199 -3.25 12.04 -5.72
N ARG A 200 -3.29 12.50 -4.46
CA ARG A 200 -2.68 11.81 -3.30
C ARG A 200 -3.72 11.16 -2.40
N CYS A 201 -3.29 10.16 -1.63
CA CYS A 201 -4.10 9.56 -0.57
C CYS A 201 -4.62 10.61 0.43
N SER A 202 -3.85 11.68 0.67
CA SER A 202 -4.21 12.80 1.53
C SER A 202 -5.38 13.65 1.03
N GLY A 203 -5.80 13.46 -0.23
CA GLY A 203 -6.77 14.33 -0.89
C GLY A 203 -6.14 15.57 -1.54
N ALA A 204 -4.82 15.76 -1.42
CA ALA A 204 -4.11 16.78 -2.17
C ALA A 204 -4.14 16.48 -3.67
N LEU A 205 -4.47 17.48 -4.47
CA LEU A 205 -4.51 17.42 -5.92
C LEU A 205 -3.74 18.58 -6.54
N THR A 206 -2.89 18.29 -7.52
CA THR A 206 -2.18 19.32 -8.29
C THR A 206 -2.30 19.06 -9.79
N VAL A 207 -2.23 20.12 -10.58
CA VAL A 207 -1.93 20.02 -12.02
C VAL A 207 -0.49 20.48 -12.19
N SER A 208 0.42 19.57 -12.51
CA SER A 208 1.86 19.83 -12.49
C SER A 208 2.47 19.76 -13.89
N SER A 209 3.46 20.60 -14.17
CA SER A 209 4.25 20.50 -15.39
C SER A 209 5.04 19.19 -15.42
N VAL A 210 5.03 18.48 -16.54
CA VAL A 210 5.80 17.24 -16.72
C VAL A 210 7.30 17.45 -16.56
N LYS A 211 7.84 18.63 -16.93
CA LYS A 211 9.30 18.87 -16.91
C LYS A 211 9.84 19.23 -15.53
N THR A 212 9.08 19.98 -14.74
CA THR A 212 9.54 20.56 -13.48
C THR A 212 8.77 20.08 -12.27
N LEU A 213 7.68 19.34 -12.48
CA LEU A 213 6.70 18.93 -11.47
C LEU A 213 6.07 20.09 -10.67
N ARG A 214 6.27 21.34 -11.12
CA ARG A 214 5.70 22.52 -10.47
C ARG A 214 4.20 22.60 -10.72
N ASN A 215 3.44 22.88 -9.65
CA ASN A 215 2.00 23.09 -9.72
C ASN A 215 1.66 24.33 -10.58
N LEU A 216 0.76 24.14 -11.53
CA LEU A 216 0.27 25.11 -12.49
C LEU A 216 -1.01 25.81 -12.03
N LEU A 217 -1.74 25.24 -11.05
CA LEU A 217 -2.94 25.87 -10.48
C LEU A 217 -2.61 26.99 -9.47
N GLY A 218 -1.40 26.98 -8.90
CA GLY A 218 -0.98 27.98 -7.93
C GLY A 218 0.09 27.48 -6.97
N LYS A 219 0.23 28.16 -5.83
CA LYS A 219 1.21 27.82 -4.79
C LYS A 219 0.78 26.64 -3.93
N SER A 220 -0.53 26.41 -3.80
CA SER A 220 -1.10 25.37 -2.94
C SER A 220 -1.78 24.29 -3.79
N CYS A 221 -1.87 23.08 -3.27
CA CYS A 221 -2.72 22.05 -3.85
C CYS A 221 -4.21 22.31 -3.60
N GLU A 222 -5.05 21.69 -4.42
CA GLU A 222 -6.49 21.65 -4.26
C GLU A 222 -6.88 20.47 -3.37
N TRP A 223 -7.78 20.69 -2.42
CA TRP A 223 -8.12 19.68 -1.42
C TRP A 223 -9.44 18.97 -1.72
N PHE A 224 -9.39 17.65 -1.77
CA PHE A 224 -10.52 16.74 -1.89
C PHE A 224 -10.65 15.85 -0.66
N GLU A 225 -11.72 15.05 -0.56
CA GLU A 225 -11.70 13.92 0.39
C GLU A 225 -10.60 12.91 0.04
N SER A 226 -10.18 12.15 1.05
CA SER A 226 -9.03 11.24 0.95
C SER A 226 -9.16 10.24 -0.21
N SER A 227 -8.05 10.00 -0.90
CA SER A 227 -7.92 9.06 -2.01
C SER A 227 -8.89 9.32 -3.19
N PRO A 228 -8.89 10.53 -3.78
CA PRO A 228 -9.75 10.85 -4.90
C PRO A 228 -9.30 10.13 -6.17
N GLN A 229 -10.25 9.83 -7.06
CA GLN A 229 -9.97 9.36 -8.42
C GLN A 229 -10.23 10.47 -9.42
N VAL A 230 -9.36 10.64 -10.41
CA VAL A 230 -9.42 11.75 -11.35
C VAL A 230 -9.60 11.24 -12.78
N THR A 231 -10.26 12.02 -13.63
CA THR A 231 -10.29 11.80 -15.07
C THR A 231 -9.18 12.57 -15.77
N SER A 232 -8.91 12.24 -17.04
CA SER A 232 -8.23 13.18 -17.93
C SER A 232 -9.05 14.48 -18.04
N ALA A 233 -8.37 15.59 -18.27
CA ALA A 233 -9.06 16.84 -18.53
C ALA A 233 -9.71 16.84 -19.91
N HIS A 234 -10.86 17.51 -20.00
CA HIS A 234 -11.61 17.77 -21.21
C HIS A 234 -12.23 19.17 -21.09
N ASP A 235 -12.13 20.00 -22.12
CA ASP A 235 -12.64 21.38 -22.14
C ASP A 235 -12.23 22.23 -20.92
N GLY A 236 -10.94 22.21 -20.58
CA GLY A 236 -10.38 23.03 -19.51
C GLY A 236 -10.82 22.60 -18.11
N GLY A 237 -11.20 21.34 -17.91
CA GLY A 237 -11.48 20.81 -16.58
C GLY A 237 -11.46 19.29 -16.52
N PHE A 238 -11.50 18.73 -15.32
CA PHE A 238 -11.61 17.29 -15.09
C PHE A 238 -12.66 17.00 -14.03
N LEU A 239 -13.01 15.72 -13.92
CA LEU A 239 -13.90 15.21 -12.88
C LEU A 239 -13.08 14.46 -11.83
N SER A 240 -13.45 14.64 -10.57
CA SER A 240 -12.89 13.95 -9.42
C SER A 240 -14.01 13.19 -8.69
N LEU A 241 -13.82 11.90 -8.46
CA LEU A 241 -14.68 11.09 -7.61
C LEU A 241 -14.06 11.03 -6.22
N GLU A 242 -14.79 11.56 -5.24
CA GLU A 242 -14.38 11.58 -3.85
C GLU A 242 -15.32 10.72 -2.97
N CYS A 243 -14.79 10.17 -1.88
CA CYS A 243 -15.53 9.26 -0.99
C CYS A 243 -15.35 9.68 0.48
N GLU A 244 -16.42 10.21 1.06
CA GLU A 244 -16.48 10.52 2.49
C GLU A 244 -16.93 9.27 3.26
N ILE A 245 -16.05 8.75 4.13
CA ILE A 245 -16.33 7.58 4.96
C ILE A 245 -16.71 8.04 6.38
N LYS A 246 -17.96 7.80 6.78
CA LYS A 246 -18.47 8.08 8.13
C LYS A 246 -18.62 6.79 8.92
N LEU A 247 -18.04 6.78 10.12
CA LEU A 247 -18.22 5.74 11.12
C LEU A 247 -19.35 6.20 12.05
N VAL A 248 -20.47 5.48 12.09
CA VAL A 248 -21.57 5.87 12.98
C VAL A 248 -21.18 5.51 14.42
N PRO A 249 -21.17 6.47 15.37
CA PRO A 249 -20.94 6.16 16.78
C PRO A 249 -22.06 5.26 17.33
N LYS A 250 -21.74 4.40 18.31
CA LYS A 250 -22.75 3.53 18.96
C LYS A 250 -23.88 4.40 19.54
N ARG A 251 -25.15 4.05 19.28
CA ARG A 251 -26.29 4.63 20.04
C ARG A 251 -26.27 4.05 21.46
N LEU A 252 -26.14 4.90 22.47
CA LEU A 252 -26.46 4.56 23.87
C LEU A 252 -27.97 4.34 23.96
N ARG A 253 -28.41 3.20 24.51
CA ARG A 253 -29.82 2.99 24.84
C ARG A 253 -30.11 3.75 26.13
N LEU A 254 -30.90 4.81 26.04
CA LEU A 254 -31.58 5.41 27.18
C LEU A 254 -32.95 4.74 27.28
N GLU A 255 -33.12 3.86 28.26
CA GLU A 255 -34.41 3.51 28.89
C GLU A 255 -34.13 2.50 30.01
N SER A 256 -33.81 3.00 31.21
CA SER A 256 -33.93 2.24 32.45
C SER A 256 -35.37 2.36 32.97
N ARG A 257 -35.99 1.21 33.26
CA ARG A 257 -37.23 1.15 34.06
C ARG A 257 -36.87 1.34 35.53
N PRO A 258 -37.73 1.98 36.34
CA PRO A 258 -37.44 2.21 37.76
C PRO A 258 -37.60 0.89 38.53
N GLY A 259 -36.50 0.33 39.05
CA GLY A 259 -36.54 -0.85 39.90
C GLY A 259 -35.26 -1.69 39.99
N ASP A 260 -34.29 -1.51 39.10
CA ASP A 260 -33.02 -2.22 39.20
C ASP A 260 -32.03 -1.37 40.01
N GLU A 261 -31.67 -1.90 41.18
CA GLU A 261 -30.66 -1.33 42.06
C GLU A 261 -29.31 -1.21 41.33
N ASP A 262 -28.74 -0.04 41.55
CA ASP A 262 -27.53 0.52 40.98
C ASP A 262 -26.28 -0.27 41.40
N GLU A 263 -25.65 -0.97 40.45
CA GLU A 263 -24.19 -1.07 40.38
C GLU A 263 -23.76 -0.50 39.01
N GLY A 264 -23.76 0.83 38.91
CA GLY A 264 -23.29 1.55 37.73
C GLY A 264 -21.81 1.28 37.42
N GLU A 265 -21.56 0.56 36.33
CA GLU A 265 -20.33 0.72 35.56
C GLU A 265 -20.62 1.62 34.36
N ASP A 266 -20.13 2.85 34.49
CA ASP A 266 -20.16 3.93 33.51
C ASP A 266 -19.27 3.54 32.31
N ASP A 267 -19.77 2.74 31.37
CA ASP A 267 -19.05 2.32 30.16
C ASP A 267 -19.02 3.46 29.11
N SER A 268 -18.33 4.54 29.49
CA SER A 268 -17.81 5.55 28.57
C SER A 268 -16.64 4.96 27.77
N ASP A 269 -16.98 4.20 26.73
CA ASP A 269 -16.08 3.60 25.75
C ASP A 269 -15.37 4.68 24.89
N SER A 270 -14.50 5.46 25.51
CA SER A 270 -13.41 6.12 24.80
C SER A 270 -12.32 5.05 24.59
N ASP A 271 -12.13 4.63 23.34
CA ASP A 271 -11.14 3.61 22.93
C ASP A 271 -9.66 3.95 23.31
N ASP A 272 -9.40 5.00 24.11
CA ASP A 272 -8.08 5.35 24.65
C ASP A 272 -7.94 5.18 26.18
N GLU A 273 -8.94 4.64 26.90
CA GLU A 273 -8.80 4.29 28.33
C GLU A 273 -9.36 2.91 28.72
N ASN A 274 -9.06 1.84 27.95
CA ASN A 274 -9.03 0.52 28.58
C ASN A 274 -7.84 0.49 29.54
N SER A 275 -8.13 0.55 30.83
CA SER A 275 -7.16 0.46 31.92
C SER A 275 -6.22 -0.74 31.64
N ALA A 276 -4.95 -0.63 32.04
CA ALA A 276 -4.02 -1.76 31.95
C ALA A 276 -4.61 -3.03 32.60
N LYS A 277 -5.48 -2.84 33.61
CA LYS A 277 -6.27 -3.87 34.27
C LYS A 277 -7.22 -4.59 33.31
N ASP A 278 -7.94 -3.88 32.45
CA ASP A 278 -8.93 -4.46 31.54
C ASP A 278 -8.27 -5.25 30.41
N ARG A 279 -7.13 -4.76 29.92
CA ARG A 279 -6.30 -5.48 28.95
C ARG A 279 -5.77 -6.78 29.54
N TYR A 280 -5.22 -6.71 30.75
CA TYR A 280 -4.75 -7.88 31.48
C TYR A 280 -5.88 -8.89 31.70
N PHE A 281 -7.05 -8.44 32.17
CA PHE A 281 -8.21 -9.30 32.43
C PHE A 281 -8.76 -9.93 31.15
N SER A 282 -8.69 -9.23 30.01
CA SER A 282 -9.05 -9.75 28.69
C SER A 282 -8.14 -10.90 28.27
N TYR A 283 -6.82 -10.78 28.44
CA TYR A 283 -5.88 -11.87 28.16
C TYR A 283 -6.12 -13.08 29.07
N VAL A 284 -6.41 -12.86 30.35
CA VAL A 284 -6.73 -13.93 31.30
C VAL A 284 -8.02 -14.65 30.89
N LYS A 285 -9.10 -13.92 30.54
CA LYS A 285 -10.33 -14.53 30.03
C LYS A 285 -10.10 -15.31 28.74
N GLN A 286 -9.31 -14.78 27.81
CA GLN A 286 -8.99 -15.47 26.56
C GLN A 286 -8.19 -16.76 26.81
N GLY A 287 -7.20 -16.73 27.72
CA GLY A 287 -6.48 -17.93 28.15
C GLY A 287 -7.39 -18.96 28.80
N LEU A 288 -8.30 -18.53 29.69
CA LEU A 288 -9.29 -19.40 30.32
C LEU A 288 -10.25 -20.02 29.29
N TYR A 289 -10.69 -19.27 28.28
CA TYR A 289 -11.51 -19.82 27.20
C TYR A 289 -10.77 -20.90 26.40
N PHE A 290 -9.50 -20.68 26.05
CA PHE A 290 -8.71 -21.67 25.31
C PHE A 290 -8.48 -22.96 26.09
N VAL A 291 -8.35 -22.87 27.43
CA VAL A 291 -8.10 -24.04 28.27
C VAL A 291 -9.39 -24.77 28.64
N THR A 292 -10.49 -24.05 28.82
CA THR A 292 -11.71 -24.60 29.42
C THR A 292 -12.88 -24.74 28.45
N GLU A 293 -12.83 -24.09 27.28
CA GLU A 293 -13.93 -23.95 26.32
C GLU A 293 -15.25 -23.44 26.93
N MET A 294 -15.21 -22.89 28.15
CA MET A 294 -16.41 -22.40 28.84
C MET A 294 -16.89 -21.10 28.20
N GLU A 295 -18.15 -21.07 27.76
CA GLU A 295 -18.75 -19.90 27.10
C GLU A 295 -18.69 -18.61 27.92
N ARG A 296 -18.64 -18.69 29.26
CA ARG A 296 -18.50 -17.52 30.15
C ARG A 296 -17.19 -16.74 29.95
N PHE A 297 -16.19 -17.37 29.33
CA PHE A 297 -14.89 -16.77 29.02
C PHE A 297 -14.74 -16.44 27.53
N ALA A 298 -15.74 -16.77 26.69
CA ALA A 298 -15.68 -16.52 25.26
C ALA A 298 -15.43 -15.02 24.97
N PRO A 299 -14.52 -14.69 24.04
CA PRO A 299 -14.29 -13.31 23.68
C PRO A 299 -15.59 -12.65 23.21
N PRO A 300 -15.85 -11.39 23.60
CA PRO A 300 -17.07 -10.70 23.19
C PRO A 300 -17.14 -10.65 21.66
N ARG A 301 -18.27 -11.10 21.10
CA ARG A 301 -18.51 -11.01 19.66
C ARG A 301 -18.47 -9.53 19.25
N LYS A 302 -17.48 -9.15 18.44
CA LYS A 302 -17.40 -7.79 17.87
C LYS A 302 -18.65 -7.54 17.04
N ARG A 303 -19.51 -6.64 17.51
CA ARG A 303 -20.73 -6.27 16.79
C ARG A 303 -20.35 -5.63 15.44
N PRO A 304 -21.08 -5.94 14.36
CA PRO A 304 -20.82 -5.30 13.07
C PRO A 304 -20.96 -3.78 13.22
N ARG A 305 -19.93 -3.04 12.78
CA ARG A 305 -19.96 -1.57 12.72
C ARG A 305 -20.53 -1.16 11.36
N THR A 306 -21.56 -0.32 11.35
CA THR A 306 -22.09 0.25 10.10
C THR A 306 -21.15 1.35 9.61
N ILE A 307 -20.64 1.19 8.40
CA ILE A 307 -19.81 2.17 7.71
C ILE A 307 -20.63 2.77 6.58
N THR A 308 -20.80 4.09 6.58
CA THR A 308 -21.47 4.80 5.49
C THR A 308 -20.41 5.42 4.58
N LYS A 309 -20.50 5.15 3.28
CA LYS A 309 -19.63 5.75 2.25
C LYS A 309 -20.48 6.67 1.37
N ASN A 310 -20.18 7.96 1.38
CA ASN A 310 -20.85 8.94 0.53
C ASN A 310 -19.92 9.29 -0.64
N PHE A 311 -20.32 8.93 -1.85
CA PHE A 311 -19.58 9.26 -3.06
C PHE A 311 -20.08 10.59 -3.63
N ARG A 312 -19.15 11.46 -4.03
CA ARG A 312 -19.46 12.72 -4.71
C ARG A 312 -18.62 12.84 -5.96
N LEU A 313 -19.26 13.31 -7.03
CA LEU A 313 -18.57 13.67 -8.26
C LEU A 313 -18.41 15.18 -8.30
N VAL A 314 -17.17 15.65 -8.31
CA VAL A 314 -16.80 17.06 -8.28
C VAL A 314 -16.14 17.40 -9.62
N SER A 315 -16.42 18.58 -10.17
CA SER A 315 -15.76 19.08 -11.38
C SER A 315 -14.84 20.23 -11.01
N LEU A 316 -13.57 20.13 -11.42
CA LEU A 316 -12.62 21.23 -11.33
C LEU A 316 -12.39 21.76 -12.74
N ARG A 317 -12.61 23.07 -12.93
CA ARG A 317 -12.40 23.76 -14.21
C ARG A 317 -11.44 24.92 -14.03
N SER A 318 -10.53 25.10 -14.98
CA SER A 318 -9.81 26.35 -15.13
C SER A 318 -10.80 27.41 -15.61
N THR A 319 -10.86 28.53 -14.90
CA THR A 319 -11.65 29.69 -15.30
C THR A 319 -10.70 30.87 -15.47
N THR A 320 -10.84 31.61 -16.55
CA THR A 320 -10.11 32.87 -16.68
C THR A 320 -10.68 33.91 -15.71
N PRO A 321 -9.89 34.93 -15.30
CA PRO A 321 -10.41 36.03 -14.49
C PRO A 321 -11.67 36.67 -15.11
N GLU A 322 -11.69 36.85 -16.43
CA GLU A 322 -12.80 37.45 -17.18
C GLU A 322 -14.08 36.60 -17.09
N GLU A 323 -13.99 35.28 -17.27
CA GLU A 323 -15.11 34.36 -17.11
C GLU A 323 -15.64 34.34 -15.67
N LEU A 324 -14.73 34.49 -14.70
CA LEU A 324 -15.09 34.55 -13.28
C LEU A 324 -15.82 35.85 -12.93
N TYR A 325 -15.45 36.97 -13.55
CA TYR A 325 -16.18 38.24 -13.43
C TYR A 325 -17.55 38.20 -14.11
N GLN A 326 -17.68 37.51 -15.24
CA GLN A 326 -18.97 37.37 -15.95
C GLN A 326 -19.99 36.47 -15.22
N ARG A 327 -19.53 35.63 -14.29
CA ARG A 327 -20.39 34.72 -13.50
C ARG A 327 -20.91 35.31 -12.19
N LYS A 328 -20.47 36.51 -11.78
CA LYS A 328 -20.96 37.21 -10.59
C LYS A 328 -22.11 38.15 -10.94
#